data_AF-A0A8T4T100-F1
#
_entry.id   AF-A0A8T4T100-F1
#
_cell.length_a   1.000
_cell.length_b   1.000
_cell.length_c   1.000
_cell.angle_alpha   90.00
_cell.angle_beta   90.00
_cell.angle_gamma   90.00
#
_symmetry.space_group_name_H-M   'P 1'
#
loop_
_entity.id
_entity.type
_entity.pdbx_description
1 polymer ?
#
loop_
_entity_poly.entity_id
_entity_poly.type
_entity_poly.pdbx_seq_one_letter_code
_entity_poly.pdbx_strand_id
1 'polypeptide(L)'
;FYTFFLASLHMIILQFVKYNGIYDIIKVVRADWFLLLLIVATTIISDYLHLLAIAMPLTLLSLAIPLRRLSTLFVTVIGGELFHENNLLKKTLACIIMLLGTYFLLL
;
A
#
# COMPACT_ATOMS: atom_id res chain seq x y z
N PHE A 1 -4.33 9.61 -2.68
CA PHE A 1 -5.75 9.95 -2.47
C PHE A 1 -6.62 9.40 -3.60
N TYR A 2 -6.46 9.86 -4.85
CA TYR A 2 -7.28 9.38 -6.00
C TYR A 2 -7.26 7.86 -6.23
N THR A 3 -6.08 7.23 -6.11
CA THR A 3 -5.94 5.78 -6.28
C THR A 3 -6.68 4.97 -5.22
N PHE A 4 -6.61 5.39 -3.96
CA PHE A 4 -7.32 4.75 -2.86
C PHE A 4 -8.84 4.91 -2.96
N PHE A 5 -9.30 6.10 -3.35
CA PHE A 5 -10.73 6.36 -3.54
C PHE A 5 -11.30 5.49 -4.66
N LEU A 6 -10.61 5.42 -5.80
CA LEU A 6 -11.05 4.65 -6.96
C LEU A 6 -11.02 3.14 -6.69
N ALA A 7 -9.98 2.65 -5.99
CA ALA A 7 -9.87 1.26 -5.58
C ALA A 7 -11.00 0.86 -4.60
N SER A 8 -11.33 1.74 -3.64
CA SER A 8 -12.42 1.52 -2.69
C SER A 8 -13.77 1.40 -3.40
N LEU A 9 -14.07 2.29 -4.35
CA LEU A 9 -15.28 2.19 -5.18
C LEU A 9 -15.34 0.87 -5.95
N HIS A 10 -14.23 0.47 -6.57
CA HIS A 10 -14.19 -0.77 -7.36
C HIS A 10 -14.44 -2.01 -6.49
N MET A 11 -13.88 -2.04 -5.28
CA MET A 11 -14.10 -3.13 -4.32
C MET A 11 -15.55 -3.17 -3.83
N ILE A 12 -16.17 -2.02 -3.55
CA ILE A 12 -17.58 -1.94 -3.16
C ILE A 12 -18.47 -2.51 -4.27
N ILE A 13 -18.23 -2.10 -5.52
CA ILE A 13 -19.00 -2.61 -6.68
C ILE A 13 -18.85 -4.12 -6.82
N LEU A 14 -17.63 -4.65 -6.69
CA LEU A 14 -17.36 -6.10 -6.73
C LEU A 14 -18.09 -6.86 -5.62
N GLN A 15 -18.16 -6.29 -4.41
CA GLN A 15 -18.83 -6.90 -3.27
C GLN A 15 -20.35 -7.03 -3.50
N PHE A 16 -20.96 -6.06 -4.18
CA PHE A 16 -22.40 -6.09 -4.49
C PHE A 16 -22.74 -6.95 -5.72
N VAL A 17 -21.84 -7.02 -6.71
CA VAL A 17 -22.10 -7.74 -7.97
C VAL A 17 -21.77 -9.23 -7.87
N LYS A 18 -20.72 -9.60 -7.13
CA LYS A 18 -20.16 -10.96 -7.15
C LYS A 18 -20.27 -11.71 -5.81
N TYR A 19 -20.39 -10.98 -4.69
CA TYR A 19 -20.45 -11.56 -3.35
C TYR A 19 -21.79 -11.24 -2.67
N ASN A 20 -22.06 -11.79 -1.49
CA ASN A 20 -23.33 -11.59 -0.77
C ASN A 20 -23.40 -10.21 -0.07
N GLY A 21 -22.78 -9.19 -0.64
CA GLY A 21 -22.76 -7.83 -0.12
C GLY A 21 -22.18 -7.73 1.29
N ILE A 22 -22.94 -7.10 2.19
CA ILE A 22 -22.49 -6.67 3.53
C ILE A 22 -22.34 -7.86 4.50
N TYR A 23 -23.07 -8.95 4.30
CA TYR A 23 -23.03 -10.11 5.19
C TYR A 23 -21.66 -10.80 5.21
N ASP A 24 -21.01 -10.92 4.05
CA ASP A 24 -19.67 -11.51 3.95
C ASP A 24 -18.61 -10.61 4.60
N ILE A 25 -18.76 -9.28 4.51
CA ILE A 25 -17.88 -8.33 5.19
C ILE A 25 -17.96 -8.51 6.71
N ILE A 26 -19.16 -8.54 7.28
CA ILE A 26 -19.35 -8.69 8.73
C ILE A 26 -18.78 -10.01 9.23
N LYS A 27 -18.93 -11.09 8.44
CA LYS A 27 -18.39 -12.41 8.77
C LYS A 27 -16.86 -12.39 8.83
N VAL A 28 -16.19 -11.80 7.84
CA VAL A 28 -14.72 -11.66 7.82
C VAL A 28 -14.25 -10.75 8.95
N VAL A 29 -14.94 -9.63 9.20
CA VAL A 29 -14.58 -8.71 10.29
C VAL A 29 -14.66 -9.39 11.66
N ARG A 30 -15.64 -10.27 11.87
CA ARG A 30 -15.76 -11.01 13.13
C ARG A 30 -14.73 -12.13 13.26
N ALA A 31 -14.40 -12.80 12.16
CA ALA A 31 -13.42 -13.89 12.16
C ALA A 31 -11.99 -13.37 12.38
N ASP A 32 -11.62 -12.29 11.69
CA ASP A 32 -10.23 -11.80 11.61
C ASP A 32 -10.06 -10.43 12.27
N TRP A 33 -10.86 -10.12 13.30
CA TRP A 33 -10.90 -8.79 13.92
C TRP A 33 -9.51 -8.33 14.44
N PHE A 34 -8.69 -9.27 14.92
CA PHE A 34 -7.35 -8.98 15.43
C PHE A 34 -6.38 -8.57 14.31
N LEU A 35 -6.45 -9.25 13.16
CA LEU A 35 -5.67 -8.90 11.97
C LEU A 35 -6.08 -7.53 11.45
N LEU A 36 -7.38 -7.23 11.44
CA LEU A 36 -7.89 -5.90 11.07
C LEU A 36 -7.36 -4.82 12.02
N LEU A 37 -7.37 -5.06 13.33
CA LEU A 37 -6.84 -4.11 14.30
C LEU A 37 -5.35 -3.87 14.06
N LEU A 38 -4.58 -4.92 13.80
CA LEU A 38 -3.15 -4.81 13.50
C LEU A 38 -2.89 -3.97 12.23
N ILE A 39 -3.67 -4.18 11.16
CA ILE A 39 -3.58 -3.39 9.92
C ILE A 39 -3.89 -1.92 10.19
N VAL A 40 -4.95 -1.63 10.94
CA VAL A 40 -5.33 -0.26 11.28
C VAL A 40 -4.23 0.42 12.12
N ALA A 41 -3.74 -0.25 13.17
CA ALA A 41 -2.69 0.28 14.03
C ALA A 41 -1.40 0.57 13.26
N THR A 42 -0.94 -0.38 12.44
CA THR A 42 0.28 -0.21 11.63
C THR A 42 0.12 0.89 10.58
N THR A 43 -1.08 1.04 9.99
CA THR A 43 -1.36 2.12 9.03
C THR A 43 -1.32 3.50 9.71
N ILE A 44 -1.96 3.64 10.88
CA ILE A 44 -1.94 4.89 11.65
C ILE A 44 -0.51 5.27 12.03
N ILE A 45 0.28 4.30 12.51
CA ILE A 45 1.69 4.54 12.86
C ILE A 45 2.48 4.96 11.62
N SER A 46 2.30 4.28 10.48
CA SER A 46 2.98 4.63 9.24
C SER A 46 2.65 6.04 8.76
N ASP A 47 1.38 6.45 8.84
CA ASP A 47 0.97 7.79 8.41
C ASP A 47 1.42 8.86 9.39
N TYR A 48 1.40 8.58 10.70
CA TYR A 48 1.94 9.49 11.71
C TYR A 48 3.44 9.74 11.50
N LEU A 49 4.23 8.68 11.30
CA LEU A 49 5.67 8.79 11.03
C LEU A 49 5.94 9.57 9.73
N HIS A 50 5.11 9.38 8.71
CA HIS A 50 5.24 10.12 7.46
C HIS A 50 4.93 11.61 7.62
N LEU A 51 3.85 11.95 8.34
CA LEU A 51 3.48 13.33 8.62
C LEU A 51 4.57 14.03 9.46
N LEU A 52 5.15 13.33 10.44
CA LEU A 52 6.30 13.84 11.17
C LEU A 52 7.51 14.10 10.28
N ALA A 53 7.82 13.17 9.35
CA ALA A 53 8.94 13.34 8.44
C ALA A 53 8.77 14.56 7.51
N ILE A 54 7.54 14.83 7.04
CA ILE A 54 7.25 16.01 6.21
C ILE A 54 7.20 17.29 7.05
N ALA A 55 6.75 17.23 8.30
CA ALA A 55 6.66 18.39 9.19
C ALA A 55 8.04 18.93 9.60
N MET A 56 9.12 18.16 9.43
CA MET A 56 10.47 18.63 9.68
C MET A 56 10.89 19.69 8.62
N PRO A 57 11.32 20.89 9.04
CA PRO A 57 11.60 22.01 8.14
C PRO A 57 12.82 21.79 7.22
N LEU A 58 13.70 20.84 7.55
CA LEU A 58 14.84 20.45 6.71
C LEU A 58 14.48 19.40 5.66
N THR A 59 13.27 18.84 5.67
CA THR A 59 12.92 17.75 4.77
C THR A 59 12.62 18.28 3.37
N LEU A 60 13.45 17.92 2.40
CA LEU A 60 13.10 18.11 1.00
C LEU A 60 11.96 17.15 0.63
N LEU A 61 10.78 17.70 0.32
CA LEU A 61 9.66 16.92 -0.25
C LEU A 61 10.09 16.13 -1.49
N SER A 62 11.01 16.71 -2.27
CA SER A 62 11.62 16.07 -3.43
C SER A 62 12.22 14.71 -3.09
N LEU A 63 12.89 14.58 -1.94
CA LEU A 63 13.51 13.34 -1.44
C LEU A 63 12.53 12.44 -0.67
N ALA A 64 11.58 13.02 0.07
CA ALA A 64 10.62 12.27 0.86
C ALA A 64 9.67 11.42 -0.01
N ILE A 65 9.25 11.92 -1.17
CA ILE A 65 8.36 11.21 -2.10
C ILE A 65 9.02 9.93 -2.66
N PRO A 66 10.25 9.97 -3.19
CA PRO A 66 11.04 8.80 -3.60
C PRO A 66 11.32 7.81 -2.48
N LEU A 67 11.67 8.30 -1.28
CA LEU A 67 11.87 7.46 -0.10
C LEU A 67 10.61 6.64 0.23
N ARG A 68 9.41 7.24 0.10
CA ARG A 68 8.16 6.49 0.28
C ARG A 68 7.92 5.43 -0.80
N ARG A 69 8.46 5.59 -2.02
CA ARG A 69 8.36 4.56 -3.08
C ARG A 69 9.21 3.32 -2.82
N LEU A 70 10.27 3.41 -2.00
CA LEU A 70 11.02 2.22 -1.56
C LEU A 70 10.13 1.24 -0.79
N SER A 71 9.16 1.75 -0.01
CA SER A 71 8.16 0.92 0.65
C SER A 71 7.38 0.05 -0.36
N THR A 72 7.10 0.58 -1.56
CA THR A 72 6.43 -0.18 -2.63
C THR A 72 7.25 -1.38 -3.09
N LEU A 73 8.59 -1.29 -3.10
CA LEU A 73 9.45 -2.43 -3.42
C LEU A 73 9.35 -3.51 -2.36
N PHE A 74 9.40 -3.15 -1.07
CA PHE A 74 9.19 -4.11 0.02
C PHE A 74 7.82 -4.77 -0.06
N VAL A 75 6.76 -4.01 -0.34
CA VAL A 75 5.40 -4.55 -0.52
C VAL A 75 5.33 -5.50 -1.73
N THR A 76 6.00 -5.17 -2.83
CA THR A 76 6.00 -6.03 -4.03
C THR A 76 6.73 -7.34 -3.79
N VAL A 77 7.88 -7.30 -3.10
CA VAL A 77 8.68 -8.48 -2.79
C VAL A 77 8.00 -9.33 -1.71
N ILE A 78 7.72 -8.75 -0.55
CA ILE A 78 7.16 -9.48 0.60
C ILE A 78 5.71 -9.89 0.33
N GLY A 79 4.91 -8.97 -0.21
CA GLY A 79 3.51 -9.25 -0.52
C GLY A 79 3.39 -10.28 -1.64
N GLY A 80 4.19 -10.16 -2.71
CA GLY A 80 4.14 -11.14 -3.79
C GLY A 80 4.62 -12.53 -3.37
N GLU A 81 5.57 -12.66 -2.45
CA GLU A 81 5.98 -13.94 -1.87
C GLU A 81 4.86 -14.52 -0.99
N LEU A 82 4.25 -13.69 -0.13
CA LEU A 82 3.15 -14.08 0.75
C LEU A 82 1.92 -14.56 -0.05
N PHE A 83 1.59 -13.88 -1.14
CA PHE A 83 0.47 -14.22 -2.02
C PHE A 83 0.85 -15.21 -3.14
N HIS A 84 2.07 -15.75 -3.12
CA HIS A 84 2.58 -16.73 -4.08
C HIS A 84 2.34 -16.31 -5.56
N GLU A 85 2.67 -15.06 -5.89
CA GLU A 85 2.48 -14.55 -7.25
C GLU A 85 3.49 -15.16 -8.25
N ASN A 86 2.97 -15.81 -9.28
CA ASN A 86 3.77 -16.46 -10.34
C ASN A 86 4.74 -15.53 -11.10
N ASN A 87 4.51 -14.21 -11.11
CA ASN A 87 5.32 -13.25 -11.87
C ASN A 87 6.12 -12.29 -10.95
N LEU A 88 6.43 -12.72 -9.72
CA LEU A 88 7.15 -11.92 -8.72
C LEU A 88 8.39 -11.22 -9.30
N LEU A 89 9.28 -11.99 -9.94
CA LEU A 89 10.56 -11.49 -10.46
C LEU A 89 10.38 -10.35 -11.47
N LYS A 90 9.39 -10.45 -12.36
CA LYS A 90 9.10 -9.41 -13.35
C LYS A 90 8.58 -8.13 -12.70
N LYS A 91 7.73 -8.26 -11.67
CA LYS A 91 7.17 -7.11 -10.93
C LYS A 91 8.23 -6.44 -10.05
N THR A 92 9.09 -7.21 -9.40
CA THR A 92 10.23 -6.69 -8.64
C THR A 92 11.19 -5.93 -9.55
N LEU A 93 11.50 -6.46 -10.74
CA LEU A 93 12.35 -5.77 -11.71
C LEU A 93 11.72 -4.46 -12.20
N ALA A 94 10.42 -4.45 -12.51
CA ALA A 94 9.71 -3.23 -12.86
C ALA A 94 9.72 -2.19 -11.72
N CYS A 95 9.60 -2.65 -10.46
CA CYS A 95 9.70 -1.78 -9.28
C CYS A 95 11.11 -1.16 -9.13
N ILE A 96 12.17 -1.95 -9.38
CA ILE A 96 13.56 -1.45 -9.38
C ILE A 96 13.76 -0.39 -10.47
N ILE A 97 13.24 -0.61 -11.69
CA ILE A 97 13.31 0.37 -12.79
C ILE A 97 12.58 1.66 -12.41
N MET A 98 11.40 1.56 -11.78
CA MET A 98 10.67 2.72 -11.26
C MET A 98 11.49 3.49 -10.21
N LEU A 99 12.15 2.80 -9.29
CA LEU A 99 13.01 3.43 -8.28
C LEU A 99 14.23 4.11 -8.90
N LEU A 100 14.87 3.49 -9.90
CA LEU A 100 15.95 4.11 -10.66
C LEU A 100 15.48 5.39 -11.36
N GLY A 101 14.31 5.37 -12.02
CA GLY A 101 13.75 6.58 -12.62
C GLY A 101 13.46 7.68 -11.59
N THR A 102 13.04 7.28 -10.39
CA THR A 102 12.80 8.23 -9.29
C THR A 102 14.10 8.79 -8.72
N TYR A 103 15.17 8.00 -8.66
CA TYR A 103 16.52 8.46 -8.28
C TYR A 103 17.10 9.43 -9.31
N PHE A 104 16.90 9.17 -10.61
CA PHE A 104 17.33 10.10 -11.66
C PHE A 104 16.60 11.44 -11.63
N LEU A 105 15.33 11.48 -11.21
CA LEU A 105 14.59 12.74 -11.02
C LEU A 105 15.12 13.58 -9.84
N LEU A 106 15.82 12.95 -8.90
CA LEU A 106 16.39 13.61 -7.73
C LEU A 106 17.78 14.21 -7.97
N LEU A 107 18.52 13.64 -8.94
CA LEU A 107 19.86 14.10 -9.34
C LEU A 107 19.75 15.39 -10.16
#